data_AF-A0A258V1M0-F1
#
_entry.id   AF-A0A258V1M0-F1
#
_cell.length_a   1.000
_cell.length_b   1.000
_cell.length_c   1.000
_cell.angle_alpha   90.00
_cell.angle_beta   90.00
_cell.angle_gamma   90.00
#
_symmetry.space_group_name_H-M   'P 1'
#
loop_
_entity.id
_entity.type
_entity.pdbx_description
1 polymer ?
#
loop_
_entity_poly.entity_id
_entity_poly.type
_entity_poly.pdbx_seq_one_letter_code
_entity_poly.pdbx_strand_id
1 'polypeptide(L)'
;MERPKSARRTRKESVLPPAALGQCLLPFALPILITMALAVTVGESWPRNIAPGSGLKLAGLVATAFTGAAVWCLATRQVDDRRVRKGVAILCAVTALMGWPVWSVGVLPSVNGIALGPEKETPMRLTRLEITTPSKGGRGFYHWAWLEPLSGRSALPQGRVFIAEAVHAKWTAERSKIVTLHHAKGMLGAEVLTGFD
;
A
#
# COMPACT_ATOMS: atom_id res chain seq x y z
N MET A 1 -6.38 -69.94 14.85
CA MET A 1 -5.71 -68.99 13.93
C MET A 1 -6.33 -67.62 14.17
N GLU A 2 -5.90 -66.93 15.22
CA GLU A 2 -6.45 -65.62 15.61
C GLU A 2 -5.84 -64.53 14.74
N ARG A 3 -6.68 -63.74 14.07
CA ARG A 3 -6.25 -62.55 13.33
C ARG A 3 -5.83 -61.47 14.34
N PRO A 4 -4.62 -60.88 14.23
CA PRO A 4 -4.21 -59.81 15.11
C PRO A 4 -5.14 -58.60 14.94
N LYS A 5 -5.72 -58.14 16.05
CA LYS A 5 -6.49 -56.90 16.14
C LYS A 5 -5.62 -55.76 15.63
N SER A 6 -6.04 -55.19 14.50
CA SER A 6 -5.52 -53.96 13.91
C SER A 6 -5.35 -52.89 15.00
N ALA A 7 -4.09 -52.53 15.26
CA ALA A 7 -3.73 -51.44 16.16
C ALA A 7 -4.30 -50.14 15.59
N ARG A 8 -5.39 -49.68 16.20
CA ARG A 8 -6.03 -48.40 15.91
C ARG A 8 -5.00 -47.31 16.24
N ARG A 9 -4.29 -46.81 15.23
CA ARG A 9 -3.40 -45.64 15.33
C ARG A 9 -4.21 -44.52 15.97
N THR A 10 -3.94 -44.22 17.24
CA THR A 10 -4.48 -43.05 17.93
C THR A 10 -3.97 -41.83 17.18
N ARG A 11 -4.86 -41.26 16.37
CA ARG A 11 -4.60 -40.04 15.60
C ARG A 11 -4.41 -38.95 16.64
N LYS A 12 -3.15 -38.57 16.89
CA LYS A 12 -2.82 -37.42 17.73
C LYS A 12 -3.53 -36.22 17.10
N GLU A 13 -4.61 -35.74 17.72
CA GLU A 13 -5.33 -34.58 17.23
C GLU A 13 -4.35 -33.41 17.21
N SER A 14 -4.05 -32.91 16.02
CA SER A 14 -3.18 -31.78 15.79
C SER A 14 -3.94 -30.50 16.15
N VAL A 15 -4.07 -30.24 17.44
CA VAL A 15 -4.70 -29.00 17.91
C VAL A 15 -3.73 -27.85 17.63
N LEU A 16 -4.16 -26.91 16.79
CA LEU A 16 -3.44 -25.66 16.58
C LEU A 16 -3.31 -24.94 17.93
N PRO A 17 -2.09 -24.49 18.32
CA PRO A 17 -1.97 -23.66 19.49
C PRO A 17 -2.82 -22.38 19.29
N PRO A 18 -3.57 -21.91 20.30
CA PRO A 18 -4.44 -20.73 20.18
C PRO A 18 -3.71 -19.49 19.65
N ALA A 19 -2.43 -19.35 20.01
CA ALA A 19 -1.56 -18.28 19.52
C ALA A 19 -1.34 -18.31 18.00
N ALA A 20 -1.32 -19.50 17.37
CA ALA A 20 -1.11 -19.61 15.93
C ALA A 20 -2.28 -19.01 15.13
N LEU A 21 -3.51 -19.07 15.66
CA LEU A 21 -4.67 -18.46 15.01
C LEU A 21 -4.55 -16.93 15.02
N GLY A 22 -4.15 -16.34 16.15
CA GLY A 22 -3.91 -14.89 16.24
C GLY A 22 -2.74 -14.43 15.36
N GLN A 23 -1.68 -15.22 15.28
CA GLN A 23 -0.55 -14.95 14.39
C GLN A 23 -0.94 -14.89 12.92
N CYS A 24 -1.95 -15.65 12.50
CA CYS A 24 -2.44 -15.61 11.11
C CYS A 24 -3.05 -14.26 10.72
N LEU A 25 -3.40 -13.40 11.67
CA LEU A 25 -3.91 -12.05 11.39
C LEU A 25 -2.78 -11.02 11.20
N LEU A 26 -1.54 -11.36 11.56
CA LEU A 26 -0.39 -10.48 11.44
C LEU A 26 -0.14 -9.95 10.02
N PRO A 27 -0.31 -10.72 8.93
CA PRO A 27 -0.08 -10.20 7.58
C PRO A 27 -1.00 -9.02 7.22
N PHE A 28 -2.18 -8.96 7.85
CA PHE A 28 -3.11 -7.85 7.73
C PHE A 28 -2.81 -6.72 8.73
N ALA A 29 -2.58 -7.06 10.00
CA ALA A 29 -2.39 -6.08 11.06
C ALA A 29 -1.05 -5.32 10.96
N LEU A 30 0.03 -6.02 10.57
CA LEU A 30 1.38 -5.47 10.51
C LEU A 30 1.50 -4.22 9.62
N PRO A 31 1.04 -4.20 8.35
CA PRO A 31 1.14 -2.99 7.53
C PRO A 31 0.33 -1.82 8.09
N ILE A 32 -0.78 -2.07 8.79
CA ILE A 32 -1.58 -1.02 9.45
C ILE A 32 -0.76 -0.39 10.58
N LEU A 33 -0.19 -1.22 11.45
CA LEU A 33 0.63 -0.76 12.57
C LEU A 33 1.87 0.01 12.09
N ILE A 34 2.54 -0.47 11.03
CA ILE A 34 3.68 0.22 10.43
C ILE A 34 3.23 1.56 9.84
N THR A 35 2.11 1.61 9.13
CA THR A 35 1.59 2.87 8.56
C THR A 35 1.27 3.87 9.66
N MET A 36 0.66 3.44 10.77
CA MET A 36 0.38 4.30 11.93
C MET A 36 1.68 4.79 12.58
N ALA A 37 2.65 3.90 12.79
CA ALA A 37 3.95 4.27 13.35
C ALA A 37 4.67 5.30 12.49
N LEU A 38 4.69 5.11 11.15
CA LEU A 38 5.25 6.07 10.22
C LEU A 38 4.50 7.41 10.26
N ALA A 39 3.16 7.38 10.30
CA ALA A 39 2.37 8.60 10.39
C ALA A 39 2.66 9.41 11.66
N VAL A 40 2.90 8.74 12.79
CA VAL A 40 3.20 9.40 14.08
C VAL A 40 4.66 9.87 14.15
N THR A 41 5.61 9.08 13.66
CA THR A 41 7.04 9.36 13.83
C THR A 41 7.60 10.29 12.76
N VAL A 42 7.19 10.10 11.51
CA VAL A 42 7.68 10.87 10.37
C VAL A 42 6.73 12.04 10.06
N GLY A 43 5.42 11.86 10.27
CA GLY A 43 4.44 12.85 9.88
C GLY A 43 4.58 13.21 8.40
N GLU A 44 4.42 14.49 8.06
CA GLU A 44 4.48 14.97 6.66
C GLU A 44 5.90 15.20 6.13
N SER A 45 6.94 14.86 6.92
CA SER A 45 8.33 15.12 6.51
C SER A 45 8.81 14.30 5.31
N TRP A 46 8.16 13.17 4.99
CA TRP A 46 8.42 12.42 3.76
C TRP A 46 7.32 12.69 2.72
N PRO A 47 7.67 13.03 1.47
CA PRO A 47 6.69 13.23 0.43
C PRO A 47 6.09 11.88 0.02
N ARG A 48 4.77 11.78 0.19
CA ARG A 48 3.99 10.53 -0.01
C ARG A 48 3.01 10.60 -1.17
N ASN A 49 2.93 11.75 -1.84
CA ASN A 49 2.05 11.96 -2.98
C ASN A 49 2.66 11.31 -4.22
N ILE A 50 2.23 10.08 -4.50
CA ILE A 50 2.65 9.36 -5.71
C ILE A 50 1.99 10.02 -6.93
N ALA A 51 2.79 10.27 -7.96
CA ALA A 51 2.31 10.87 -9.20
C ALA A 51 1.31 9.95 -9.93
N PRO A 52 0.39 10.51 -10.75
CA PRO A 52 -0.60 9.72 -11.46
C PRO A 52 0.04 8.62 -12.30
N GLY A 53 -0.58 7.44 -12.32
CA GLY A 53 -0.08 6.27 -13.05
C GLY A 53 1.24 5.68 -12.54
N SER A 54 1.95 6.35 -11.64
CA SER A 54 3.01 5.74 -10.85
C SER A 54 2.36 4.94 -9.72
N GLY A 55 2.72 3.67 -9.59
CA GLY A 55 2.00 2.76 -8.70
C GLY A 55 2.92 1.75 -8.06
N LEU A 56 2.87 1.67 -6.72
CA LEU A 56 3.58 0.67 -5.95
C LEU A 56 2.76 -0.61 -5.77
N LYS A 57 1.81 -0.87 -6.68
CA LYS A 57 0.90 -2.04 -6.60
C LYS A 57 1.67 -3.35 -6.66
N LEU A 58 2.61 -3.49 -7.60
CA LEU A 58 3.41 -4.70 -7.73
C LEU A 58 4.35 -4.86 -6.53
N ALA A 59 5.05 -3.80 -6.13
CA ALA A 59 5.89 -3.80 -4.93
C ALA A 59 5.07 -4.16 -3.67
N GLY A 60 3.84 -3.65 -3.57
CA GLY A 60 2.91 -3.98 -2.50
C GLY A 60 2.49 -5.44 -2.52
N LEU A 61 2.24 -6.01 -3.70
CA LEU A 61 1.88 -7.42 -3.83
C LEU A 61 3.05 -8.32 -3.40
N VAL A 62 4.27 -7.94 -3.79
CA VAL A 62 5.50 -8.61 -3.40
C VAL A 62 5.70 -8.53 -1.88
N ALA A 63 5.57 -7.35 -1.28
CA ALA A 63 5.67 -7.15 0.18
C ALA A 63 4.61 -7.97 0.94
N THR A 64 3.38 -8.00 0.43
CA THR A 64 2.29 -8.83 0.92
C THR A 64 2.65 -10.33 0.88
N ALA A 65 3.14 -10.82 -0.25
CA ALA A 65 3.52 -12.22 -0.40
C ALA A 65 4.65 -12.61 0.56
N PHE A 66 5.67 -11.77 0.71
CA PHE A 66 6.76 -11.98 1.67
C PHE A 66 6.26 -11.99 3.11
N THR A 67 5.38 -11.06 3.48
CA THR A 67 4.82 -11.00 4.85
C THR A 67 3.98 -12.24 5.15
N GLY A 68 3.11 -12.64 4.22
CA GLY A 68 2.28 -13.84 4.36
C GLY A 68 3.13 -15.11 4.47
N ALA A 69 4.17 -15.25 3.63
CA ALA A 69 5.08 -16.40 3.69
C ALA A 69 5.89 -16.43 5.00
N ALA A 70 6.39 -15.29 5.47
CA ALA A 70 7.12 -15.19 6.72
C ALA A 70 6.25 -15.60 7.92
N VAL A 71 5.03 -15.07 8.00
CA VAL A 71 4.09 -15.43 9.07
C VAL A 71 3.70 -16.90 9.00
N TRP A 72 3.42 -17.43 7.80
CA TRP A 72 3.12 -18.86 7.63
C TRP A 72 4.27 -19.75 8.12
N CYS A 73 5.51 -19.42 7.73
CA CYS A 73 6.71 -20.12 8.18
C CYS A 73 6.83 -20.08 9.71
N LEU A 74 6.62 -18.92 10.33
CA LEU A 74 6.70 -18.78 11.79
C LEU A 74 5.58 -19.55 12.52
N ALA A 75 4.34 -19.42 12.07
CA ALA A 75 3.17 -20.05 12.69
C ALA A 75 3.16 -21.58 12.54
N THR A 76 3.79 -22.12 11.49
CA THR A 76 3.81 -23.57 11.22
C THR A 76 5.09 -24.29 11.64
N ARG A 77 6.05 -23.59 12.25
CA ARG A 77 7.35 -24.17 12.68
C ARG A 77 7.21 -25.40 13.59
N GLN A 78 6.17 -25.46 14.41
CA GLN A 78 5.94 -26.56 15.37
C GLN A 78 4.78 -27.49 14.98
N VAL A 79 4.26 -27.37 13.75
CA VAL A 79 3.08 -28.11 13.30
C VAL A 79 3.50 -29.18 12.29
N ASP A 80 3.45 -30.45 12.68
CA ASP A 80 3.79 -31.56 11.78
C ASP A 80 2.66 -31.95 10.82
N ASP A 81 1.41 -31.62 11.16
CA ASP A 81 0.25 -32.00 10.35
C ASP A 81 0.16 -31.16 9.06
N ARG A 82 0.36 -31.82 7.92
CA ARG A 82 0.30 -31.21 6.58
C ARG A 82 -1.06 -30.56 6.27
N ARG A 83 -2.17 -31.08 6.79
CA ARG A 83 -3.51 -30.50 6.56
C ARG A 83 -3.63 -29.16 7.28
N VAL A 84 -3.16 -29.13 8.53
CA VAL A 84 -3.14 -27.90 9.35
C VAL A 84 -2.22 -26.86 8.70
N ARG A 85 -1.01 -27.25 8.27
CA ARG A 85 -0.09 -26.34 7.56
C ARG A 85 -0.70 -25.73 6.30
N LYS A 86 -1.47 -26.50 5.53
CA LYS A 86 -2.20 -26.00 4.35
C LYS A 86 -3.30 -25.02 4.75
N GLY A 87 -4.07 -25.30 5.80
CA GLY A 87 -5.09 -24.38 6.32
C GLY A 87 -4.49 -23.05 6.75
N VAL A 88 -3.39 -23.08 7.51
CA VAL A 88 -2.65 -21.88 7.92
C VAL A 88 -2.09 -21.12 6.72
N ALA A 89 -1.55 -21.81 5.70
CA ALA A 89 -1.07 -21.17 4.49
C ALA A 89 -2.18 -20.39 3.76
N ILE A 90 -3.37 -21.00 3.62
CA ILE A 90 -4.53 -20.36 2.99
C ILE A 90 -4.96 -19.13 3.79
N LEU A 91 -5.06 -19.27 5.12
CA LEU A 91 -5.46 -18.16 5.98
C LEU A 91 -4.44 -17.00 5.94
N CYS A 92 -3.14 -17.31 5.96
CA CYS A 92 -2.09 -16.31 5.79
C CYS A 92 -2.15 -15.64 4.41
N ALA A 93 -2.44 -16.40 3.34
CA ALA A 93 -2.57 -15.84 2.00
C ALA A 93 -3.75 -14.86 1.90
N VAL A 94 -4.92 -15.22 2.45
CA VAL A 94 -6.11 -14.35 2.46
C VAL A 94 -5.84 -13.08 3.26
N THR A 95 -5.34 -13.21 4.49
CA THR A 95 -5.05 -12.06 5.36
C THR A 95 -3.94 -11.18 4.79
N ALA A 96 -2.91 -11.75 4.18
CA ALA A 96 -1.88 -11.00 3.49
C ALA A 96 -2.49 -10.21 2.33
N LEU A 97 -3.34 -10.83 1.51
CA LEU A 97 -4.00 -10.16 0.39
C LEU A 97 -4.87 -8.99 0.87
N MET A 98 -5.54 -9.12 2.02
CA MET A 98 -6.26 -8.00 2.66
C MET A 98 -5.34 -6.85 3.08
N GLY A 99 -4.07 -7.14 3.41
CA GLY A 99 -3.05 -6.13 3.74
C GLY A 99 -2.43 -5.44 2.52
N TRP A 100 -2.64 -5.96 1.30
CA TRP A 100 -2.04 -5.42 0.08
C TRP A 100 -2.35 -3.95 -0.21
N PRO A 101 -3.60 -3.46 -0.06
CA PRO A 101 -3.88 -2.03 -0.22
C PRO A 101 -3.06 -1.18 0.75
N VAL A 102 -2.94 -1.61 2.02
CA VAL A 102 -2.21 -0.86 3.06
C VAL A 102 -0.72 -0.78 2.75
N TRP A 103 -0.11 -1.86 2.25
CA TRP A 103 1.26 -1.81 1.74
C TRP A 103 1.40 -0.82 0.59
N SER A 104 0.50 -0.88 -0.39
CA SER A 104 0.60 -0.12 -1.64
C SER A 104 0.34 1.38 -1.47
N VAL A 105 -0.54 1.77 -0.53
CA VAL A 105 -0.94 3.17 -0.33
C VAL A 105 -0.47 3.80 0.98
N GLY A 106 0.08 3.01 1.92
CA GLY A 106 0.54 3.50 3.22
C GLY A 106 2.05 3.36 3.39
N VAL A 107 2.51 2.13 3.58
CA VAL A 107 3.91 1.86 3.93
C VAL A 107 4.86 2.18 2.77
N LEU A 108 4.60 1.64 1.58
CA LEU A 108 5.53 1.76 0.46
C LEU A 108 5.66 3.20 -0.08
N PRO A 109 4.60 4.01 -0.17
CA PRO A 109 4.76 5.43 -0.52
C PRO A 109 5.69 6.16 0.44
N SER A 110 5.61 5.87 1.74
CA SER A 110 6.50 6.43 2.76
C SER A 110 7.95 6.02 2.50
N VAL A 111 8.18 4.71 2.28
CA VAL A 111 9.51 4.17 1.97
C VAL A 111 10.08 4.74 0.65
N ASN A 112 9.23 4.91 -0.36
CA ASN A 112 9.61 5.49 -1.64
C ASN A 112 10.07 6.95 -1.50
N GLY A 113 9.48 7.71 -0.58
CA GLY A 113 9.83 9.10 -0.30
C GLY A 113 11.08 9.32 0.57
N ILE A 114 11.69 8.26 1.13
CA ILE A 114 12.90 8.37 1.98
C ILE A 114 14.07 9.01 1.24
N ALA A 115 14.24 8.64 -0.03
CA ALA A 115 15.29 9.15 -0.88
C ALA A 115 14.69 9.49 -2.24
N LEU A 116 14.99 10.69 -2.71
CA LEU A 116 14.54 11.21 -4.00
C LEU A 116 15.73 11.35 -4.93
N GLY A 117 15.54 10.98 -6.19
CA GLY A 117 16.45 11.33 -7.25
C GLY A 117 16.40 12.82 -7.60
N PRO A 118 17.06 13.22 -8.70
CA PRO A 118 16.98 14.58 -9.21
C PRO A 118 15.53 14.97 -9.50
N GLU A 119 15.16 16.18 -9.08
CA GLU A 119 13.87 16.78 -9.38
C GLU A 119 13.73 17.07 -10.87
N LYS A 120 12.52 16.92 -11.37
CA LYS A 120 12.12 17.18 -12.74
C LYS A 120 10.83 17.97 -12.75
N GLU A 121 10.75 18.85 -13.74
CA GLU A 121 9.56 19.62 -14.02
C GLU A 121 8.85 19.06 -15.25
N THR A 122 7.56 18.80 -15.12
CA THR A 122 6.71 18.38 -16.23
C THR A 122 5.54 19.33 -16.35
N PRO A 123 5.43 20.09 -17.46
CA PRO A 123 4.28 20.94 -17.70
C PRO A 123 3.08 20.08 -18.12
N MET A 124 1.96 20.28 -17.42
CA MET A 124 0.73 19.53 -17.57
C MET A 124 -0.43 20.48 -17.84
N ARG A 125 -1.40 20.05 -18.64
CA ARG A 125 -2.66 20.75 -18.85
C ARG A 125 -3.59 20.46 -17.68
N LEU A 126 -4.09 21.52 -17.04
CA LEU A 126 -5.17 21.41 -16.05
C LEU A 126 -6.50 21.29 -16.78
N THR A 127 -7.16 20.14 -16.65
CA THR A 127 -8.44 19.89 -17.33
C THR A 127 -9.64 20.15 -16.43
N ARG A 128 -9.52 19.82 -15.14
CA ARG A 128 -10.59 19.99 -14.16
C ARG A 128 -10.04 20.12 -12.75
N LEU A 129 -10.66 21.01 -11.97
CA LEU A 129 -10.54 21.04 -10.52
C LEU A 129 -11.79 20.41 -9.90
N GLU A 130 -11.59 19.64 -8.84
CA GLU A 130 -12.66 18.91 -8.17
C GLU A 130 -12.51 18.96 -6.66
N ILE A 131 -13.63 19.16 -5.98
CA ILE A 131 -13.71 19.17 -4.52
C ILE A 131 -14.58 17.99 -4.11
N THR A 132 -14.09 17.18 -3.17
CA THR A 132 -14.85 16.03 -2.64
C THR A 132 -14.91 16.09 -1.12
N THR A 133 -16.02 15.62 -0.55
CA THR A 133 -16.20 15.54 0.90
C THR A 133 -15.67 14.22 1.46
N PRO A 134 -15.00 14.22 2.62
CA PRO A 134 -14.60 12.99 3.29
C PRO A 134 -15.83 12.16 3.69
N SER A 135 -15.80 10.86 3.40
CA SER A 135 -16.95 9.95 3.53
C SER A 135 -17.31 9.54 4.97
N LYS A 136 -16.52 9.93 5.99
CA LYS A 136 -16.77 9.57 7.40
C LYS A 136 -16.47 10.72 8.36
N GLY A 137 -17.33 11.74 8.39
CA GLY A 137 -17.36 12.76 9.45
C GLY A 137 -16.10 13.62 9.62
N GLY A 138 -15.16 13.54 8.67
CA GLY A 138 -14.02 14.45 8.62
C GLY A 138 -14.49 15.88 8.36
N ARG A 139 -13.86 16.86 9.02
CA ARG A 139 -14.05 18.27 8.68
C ARG A 139 -13.18 18.63 7.49
N GLY A 140 -13.69 19.47 6.59
CA GLY A 140 -12.97 19.98 5.42
C GLY A 140 -13.29 19.25 4.11
N PHE A 141 -12.53 19.59 3.07
CA PHE A 141 -12.69 19.06 1.73
C PHE A 141 -11.37 18.52 1.20
N TYR A 142 -11.44 17.51 0.34
CA TYR A 142 -10.31 17.09 -0.47
C TYR A 142 -10.33 17.82 -1.81
N HIS A 143 -9.20 18.41 -2.16
CA HIS A 143 -9.02 19.14 -3.41
C HIS A 143 -8.21 18.28 -4.39
N TRP A 144 -8.75 18.13 -5.59
CA TRP A 144 -8.19 17.31 -6.65
C TRP A 144 -8.01 18.13 -7.92
N ALA A 145 -6.93 17.82 -8.65
CA ALA A 145 -6.71 18.33 -10.00
C ALA A 145 -6.58 17.16 -10.99
N TRP A 146 -7.31 17.26 -12.10
CA TRP A 146 -7.19 16.37 -13.24
C TRP A 146 -6.21 16.98 -14.22
N LEU A 147 -5.15 16.24 -14.53
CA LEU A 147 -4.00 16.71 -15.29
C LEU A 147 -3.75 15.81 -16.48
N GLU A 148 -3.46 16.42 -17.61
CA GLU A 148 -3.11 15.76 -18.87
C GLU A 148 -1.72 16.21 -19.35
N PRO A 149 -0.88 15.30 -19.85
CA PRO A 149 0.41 15.69 -20.37
C PRO A 149 0.25 16.51 -21.65
N LEU A 150 1.01 17.60 -21.77
CA LEU A 150 1.03 18.42 -22.99
C LEU A 150 1.66 17.68 -24.19
N SER A 151 2.50 16.68 -23.90
CA SER A 151 3.21 15.86 -24.88
C SER A 151 2.99 14.38 -24.60
N GLY A 152 2.78 13.59 -25.66
CA GLY A 152 2.66 12.12 -25.57
C GLY A 152 3.93 11.41 -25.08
N ARG A 153 5.04 12.13 -24.87
CA ARG A 153 6.30 11.62 -24.29
C ARG A 153 6.56 12.08 -22.85
N SER A 154 5.55 12.64 -22.18
CA SER A 154 5.67 13.06 -20.78
C SER A 154 6.08 11.89 -19.87
N ALA A 155 6.94 12.19 -18.87
CA ALA A 155 7.30 11.22 -17.84
C ALA A 155 6.09 10.85 -16.95
N LEU A 156 5.14 11.79 -16.82
CA LEU A 156 3.92 11.60 -16.04
C LEU A 156 2.73 11.36 -16.97
N PRO A 157 1.97 10.26 -16.79
CA PRO A 157 0.74 10.02 -17.51
C PRO A 157 -0.40 10.91 -17.01
N GLN A 158 -1.49 10.93 -17.76
CA GLN A 158 -2.73 11.58 -17.34
C GLN A 158 -3.27 10.97 -16.04
N GLY A 159 -3.86 11.82 -15.20
CA GLY A 159 -4.70 11.35 -14.10
C GLY A 159 -5.03 12.44 -13.08
N ARG A 160 -5.45 12.00 -11.89
CA ARG A 160 -5.80 12.90 -10.78
C ARG A 160 -4.68 12.98 -9.76
N VAL A 161 -4.45 14.19 -9.23
CA VAL A 161 -3.54 14.45 -8.12
C VAL A 161 -4.29 15.12 -6.98
N PHE A 162 -3.89 14.79 -5.76
CA PHE A 162 -4.32 15.54 -4.58
C PHE A 162 -3.49 16.82 -4.48
N ILE A 163 -4.16 17.95 -4.26
CA ILE A 163 -3.52 19.26 -4.11
C ILE A 163 -3.97 19.92 -2.80
N ALA A 164 -3.13 20.79 -2.26
CA ALA A 164 -3.52 21.60 -1.11
C ALA A 164 -4.61 22.61 -1.49
N GLU A 165 -5.45 23.00 -0.52
CA GLU A 165 -6.50 24.01 -0.71
C GLU A 165 -5.95 25.32 -1.29
N ALA A 166 -4.79 25.77 -0.82
CA ALA A 166 -4.14 26.98 -1.33
C ALA A 166 -3.79 26.89 -2.82
N VAL A 167 -3.29 25.73 -3.28
CA VAL A 167 -2.98 25.48 -4.71
C VAL A 167 -4.27 25.47 -5.52
N HIS A 168 -5.31 24.81 -5.00
CA HIS A 168 -6.62 24.79 -5.65
C HIS A 168 -7.20 26.20 -5.79
N ALA A 169 -7.15 27.01 -4.74
CA ALA A 169 -7.64 28.38 -4.74
C ALA A 169 -6.86 29.26 -5.73
N LYS A 170 -5.52 29.15 -5.74
CA LYS A 170 -4.63 29.84 -6.69
C LYS A 170 -5.01 29.52 -8.14
N TRP A 171 -5.03 28.24 -8.51
CA TRP A 171 -5.32 27.82 -9.89
C TRP A 171 -6.75 28.16 -10.32
N THR A 172 -7.71 28.17 -9.39
CA THR A 172 -9.07 28.63 -9.66
C THR A 172 -9.09 30.12 -9.98
N ALA A 173 -8.38 30.95 -9.20
CA ALA A 173 -8.34 32.40 -9.38
C ALA A 173 -7.63 32.80 -10.68
N GLU A 174 -6.50 32.15 -10.98
CA GLU A 174 -5.67 32.42 -12.16
C GLU A 174 -6.25 31.84 -13.47
N ARG A 175 -7.24 30.94 -13.38
CA ARG A 175 -7.79 30.17 -14.51
C ARG A 175 -6.67 29.44 -15.29
N SER A 176 -5.70 28.91 -14.55
CA SER A 176 -4.52 28.26 -15.12
C SER A 176 -4.92 27.09 -16.01
N LYS A 177 -4.50 27.12 -17.27
CA LYS A 177 -4.72 26.01 -18.22
C LYS A 177 -3.54 25.06 -18.27
N ILE A 178 -2.37 25.54 -17.87
CA ILE A 178 -1.11 24.81 -17.83
C ILE A 178 -0.52 25.06 -16.44
N VAL A 179 -0.06 23.98 -15.82
CA VAL A 179 0.56 23.98 -14.48
C VAL A 179 1.83 23.15 -14.56
N THR A 180 2.82 23.49 -13.75
CA THR A 180 4.09 22.74 -13.72
C THR A 180 4.08 21.82 -12.51
N LEU A 181 4.29 20.52 -12.76
CA LEU A 181 4.48 19.54 -11.70
C LEU A 181 5.95 19.33 -11.44
N HIS A 182 6.34 19.49 -10.18
CA HIS A 182 7.64 19.09 -9.68
C HIS A 182 7.56 17.67 -9.16
N HIS A 183 8.44 16.82 -9.66
CA HIS A 183 8.46 15.42 -9.26
C HIS A 183 9.88 14.84 -9.27
N ALA A 184 10.07 13.82 -8.45
CA ALA A 184 11.32 13.08 -8.40
C ALA A 184 11.04 11.58 -8.30
N LYS A 185 11.94 10.79 -8.87
CA LYS A 185 11.89 9.33 -8.74
C LYS A 185 12.31 8.95 -7.32
N GLY A 186 11.41 8.28 -6.60
CA GLY A 186 11.68 7.78 -5.25
C GLY A 186 12.52 6.50 -5.22
N MET A 187 12.88 6.06 -4.01
CA MET A 187 13.76 4.91 -3.78
C MET A 187 13.25 3.59 -4.39
N LEU A 188 11.93 3.39 -4.42
CA LEU A 188 11.29 2.20 -5.01
C LEU A 188 10.99 2.41 -6.51
N GLY A 189 11.45 3.51 -7.08
CA GLY A 189 11.34 3.84 -8.49
C GLY A 189 10.00 4.44 -8.92
N ALA A 190 9.05 4.65 -8.00
CA ALA A 190 7.82 5.38 -8.27
C ALA A 190 8.07 6.90 -8.21
N GLU A 191 7.40 7.65 -9.06
CA GLU A 191 7.46 9.12 -9.13
C GLU A 191 6.68 9.73 -7.96
N VAL A 192 7.31 10.65 -7.26
CA VAL A 192 6.78 11.37 -6.11
C VAL A 192 6.64 12.83 -6.49
N LEU A 193 5.47 13.41 -6.23
CA LEU A 193 5.24 14.84 -6.40
C LEU A 193 5.89 15.59 -5.24
N THR A 194 6.73 16.55 -5.58
CA THR A 194 7.48 17.40 -4.64
C THR A 194 6.92 18.82 -4.57
N GLY A 195 6.17 19.26 -5.59
CA GLY A 195 5.61 20.60 -5.64
C GLY A 195 4.71 20.88 -6.85
N PHE A 196 4.12 22.07 -6.87
CA PHE A 196 3.18 22.55 -7.89
C PHE A 196 3.39 24.05 -8.11
N ASP A 197 3.45 24.48 -9.38
CA ASP A 197 3.44 25.90 -9.76
C ASP A 197 2.22 26.25 -10.63
#